data_AF-A0A1B8TD75-F1
#
_entry.id   AF-A0A1B8TD75-F1
#
_cell.length_a   1.000
_cell.length_b   1.000
_cell.length_c   1.000
_cell.angle_alpha   90.00
_cell.angle_beta   90.00
_cell.angle_gamma   90.00
#
_symmetry.space_group_name_H-M   'P 1'
#
loop_
_entity.id
_entity.type
_entity.pdbx_description
1 polymer ?
#
loop_
_entity_poly.entity_id
_entity_poly.type
_entity_poly.pdbx_seq_one_letter_code
_entity_poly.pdbx_strand_id
1 'polypeptide(L)'
;MNSLFGKEPVSLPHLRMVKRLAELLDPLGEGARLPEEYHEAWAGHFKSEGVTKDEAEKIGQWYIKHHTICPSIPGIFTALRFLREHKTLPNQRLAGPTEVLAGELLQFLRKRGVDLHEGVRALAQASALAQVASYRTGSPDTDRSYVKSELEGIARLADYFADDILNEVRQGVGSLAHLEDYLFDDD
;
A
#
# COMPACT_ATOMS: atom_id res chain seq x y z
N MET A 1 33.54 -6.39 -18.06
CA MET A 1 32.69 -6.70 -19.23
C MET A 1 31.25 -6.53 -18.79
N ASN A 2 30.65 -5.37 -19.07
CA ASN A 2 29.22 -5.14 -18.83
C ASN A 2 28.45 -5.62 -20.07
N SER A 3 27.54 -6.56 -19.89
CA SER A 3 26.64 -6.99 -20.97
C SER A 3 25.72 -5.83 -21.34
N LEU A 4 25.81 -5.39 -22.59
CA LEU A 4 25.07 -4.30 -23.22
C LEU A 4 23.81 -4.80 -23.97
N PHE A 5 23.34 -6.04 -23.72
CA PHE A 5 22.18 -6.59 -24.43
C PHE A 5 21.25 -7.42 -23.53
N GLY A 6 19.99 -6.95 -23.45
CA GLY A 6 18.80 -7.75 -23.17
C GLY A 6 18.23 -7.63 -21.77
N LYS A 7 17.40 -6.61 -21.49
CA LYS A 7 16.24 -6.87 -20.62
C LYS A 7 15.52 -8.06 -21.26
N GLU A 8 15.27 -9.14 -20.51
CA GLU A 8 14.48 -10.27 -21.03
C GLU A 8 13.23 -9.74 -21.72
N PRO A 9 12.86 -10.26 -22.90
CA PRO A 9 11.67 -9.80 -23.59
C PRO A 9 10.44 -9.98 -22.70
N VAL A 10 9.59 -8.95 -22.67
CA VAL A 10 8.35 -8.93 -21.89
C VAL A 10 7.53 -10.16 -22.25
N SER A 11 7.15 -10.93 -21.24
CA SER A 11 6.38 -12.14 -21.46
C SER A 11 4.96 -11.78 -21.90
N LEU A 12 4.64 -12.04 -23.17
CA LEU A 12 3.31 -11.75 -23.75
C LEU A 12 2.14 -12.31 -22.92
N PRO A 13 2.19 -13.54 -22.36
CA PRO A 13 1.16 -14.01 -21.45
C PRO A 13 0.98 -13.12 -20.21
N HIS A 14 2.08 -12.70 -19.57
CA HIS A 14 2.01 -11.87 -18.36
C HIS A 14 1.56 -10.44 -18.67
N LEU A 15 1.97 -9.89 -19.82
CA LEU A 15 1.45 -8.61 -20.28
C LEU A 15 -0.06 -8.65 -20.50
N ARG A 16 -0.59 -9.73 -21.09
CA ARG A 16 -2.05 -9.91 -21.22
C ARG A 16 -2.75 -10.03 -19.88
N MET A 17 -2.12 -10.66 -18.88
CA MET A 17 -2.67 -10.73 -17.51
C MET A 17 -2.72 -9.36 -16.85
N VAL A 18 -1.67 -8.54 -17.00
CA VAL A 18 -1.66 -7.17 -16.45
C VAL A 18 -2.70 -6.30 -17.14
N LYS A 19 -2.83 -6.38 -18.46
CA LYS A 19 -3.89 -5.66 -19.20
C LYS A 19 -5.28 -6.06 -18.71
N ARG A 20 -5.50 -7.37 -18.55
CA ARG A 20 -6.77 -7.88 -18.03
C ARG A 20 -7.04 -7.40 -16.60
N LEU A 21 -6.02 -7.38 -15.74
CA LEU A 21 -6.14 -6.81 -14.40
C LEU A 21 -6.49 -5.32 -14.46
N ALA A 22 -5.83 -4.55 -15.33
CA ALA A 22 -6.14 -3.13 -15.51
C ALA A 22 -7.60 -2.92 -15.94
N GLU A 23 -8.11 -3.71 -16.89
CA GLU A 23 -9.53 -3.68 -17.32
C GLU A 23 -10.50 -3.97 -16.15
N LEU A 24 -10.17 -4.92 -15.28
CA LEU A 24 -11.00 -5.23 -14.11
C LEU A 24 -11.07 -4.06 -13.11
N LEU A 25 -10.06 -3.21 -13.12
CA LEU A 25 -9.91 -2.07 -12.20
C LEU A 25 -10.44 -0.77 -12.80
N ASP A 26 -10.86 -0.74 -14.08
CA ASP A 26 -11.42 0.44 -14.74
C ASP A 26 -12.55 1.13 -13.97
N PRO A 27 -13.44 0.41 -13.25
CA PRO A 27 -14.51 1.05 -12.47
C PRO A 27 -14.04 1.88 -11.27
N LEU A 28 -12.76 1.78 -10.84
CA LEU A 28 -12.21 2.64 -9.77
C LEU A 28 -12.09 4.12 -10.20
N GLY A 29 -12.24 4.42 -11.50
CA GLY A 29 -12.15 5.76 -12.05
C GLY A 29 -10.74 6.14 -12.49
N GLU A 30 -10.62 7.23 -13.25
CA GLU A 30 -9.37 7.62 -13.93
C GLU A 30 -8.19 7.83 -12.98
N GLY A 31 -8.43 8.36 -11.78
CA GLY A 31 -7.37 8.57 -10.77
C GLY A 31 -6.84 7.28 -10.13
N ALA A 32 -7.51 6.15 -10.34
CA ALA A 32 -7.19 4.86 -9.73
C ALA A 32 -6.85 3.77 -10.78
N ARG A 33 -6.71 4.14 -12.06
CA ARG A 33 -6.31 3.22 -13.13
C ARG A 33 -4.82 2.92 -13.06
N LEU A 34 -4.44 1.68 -13.37
CA LEU A 34 -3.05 1.29 -13.58
C LEU A 34 -2.54 1.88 -14.91
N PRO A 35 -1.62 2.86 -14.90
CA PRO A 35 -1.18 3.51 -16.13
C PRO A 35 -0.44 2.53 -17.05
N GLU A 36 -0.66 2.66 -18.37
CA GLU A 36 -0.11 1.74 -19.39
C GLU A 36 1.43 1.67 -19.36
N GLU A 37 2.09 2.79 -19.02
CA GLU A 37 3.54 2.87 -18.88
C GLU A 37 4.12 1.89 -17.83
N TYR A 38 3.30 1.44 -16.87
CA TYR A 38 3.72 0.46 -15.87
C TYR A 38 3.42 -1.00 -16.25
N HIS A 39 2.68 -1.25 -17.34
CA HIS A 39 2.20 -2.61 -17.65
C HIS A 39 3.35 -3.59 -17.90
N GLU A 40 4.41 -3.16 -18.58
CA GLU A 40 5.59 -4.01 -18.84
C GLU A 40 6.35 -4.34 -17.55
N ALA A 41 6.51 -3.35 -16.66
CA ALA A 41 7.15 -3.56 -15.37
C ALA A 41 6.37 -4.57 -14.53
N TRP A 42 5.05 -4.37 -14.43
CA TRP A 42 4.13 -5.29 -13.75
C TRP A 42 4.18 -6.70 -14.35
N ALA A 43 4.26 -6.82 -15.68
CA ALA A 43 4.36 -8.12 -16.35
C ALA A 43 5.66 -8.85 -15.97
N GLY A 44 6.77 -8.11 -15.83
CA GLY A 44 8.02 -8.64 -15.30
C GLY A 44 7.88 -9.18 -13.88
N HIS A 45 7.20 -8.43 -13.01
CA HIS A 45 6.91 -8.86 -11.64
C HIS A 45 6.00 -10.09 -11.59
N PHE A 46 4.95 -10.13 -12.41
CA PHE A 46 4.04 -11.29 -12.50
C PHE A 46 4.77 -12.55 -12.96
N LYS A 47 5.70 -12.40 -13.92
CA LYS A 47 6.56 -13.50 -14.36
C LYS A 47 7.45 -13.99 -13.23
N SER A 48 8.10 -13.08 -12.51
CA SER A 48 9.00 -13.41 -11.40
C SER A 48 8.30 -14.18 -10.29
N GLU A 49 7.09 -13.77 -9.92
CA GLU A 49 6.28 -14.40 -8.87
C GLU A 49 5.47 -15.62 -9.34
N GLY A 50 5.57 -15.96 -10.63
CA GLY A 50 4.81 -17.06 -11.24
C GLY A 50 3.30 -16.88 -11.10
N VAL A 51 2.79 -15.66 -11.27
CA VAL A 51 1.37 -15.35 -11.16
C VAL A 51 0.60 -16.05 -12.28
N THR A 52 -0.46 -16.77 -11.92
CA THR A 52 -1.35 -17.41 -12.88
C THR A 52 -2.51 -16.50 -13.29
N LYS A 53 -3.15 -16.82 -14.42
CA LYS A 53 -4.33 -16.07 -14.90
C LYS A 53 -5.49 -16.11 -13.89
N ASP A 54 -5.73 -17.26 -13.28
CA ASP A 54 -6.79 -17.44 -12.28
C ASP A 54 -6.52 -16.60 -11.01
N GLU A 55 -5.26 -16.57 -10.54
CA GLU A 55 -4.87 -15.73 -9.41
C GLU A 55 -5.05 -14.23 -9.73
N ALA A 56 -4.60 -13.78 -10.90
CA ALA A 56 -4.73 -12.38 -11.31
C ALA A 56 -6.21 -11.95 -11.41
N GLU A 57 -7.09 -12.80 -11.97
CA GLU A 57 -8.53 -12.50 -12.07
C GLU A 57 -9.19 -12.47 -10.69
N LYS A 58 -8.91 -13.44 -9.81
CA LYS A 58 -9.44 -13.47 -8.43
C LYS A 58 -9.01 -12.26 -7.63
N ILE A 59 -7.74 -11.87 -7.73
CA ILE A 59 -7.22 -10.69 -7.04
C ILE A 59 -7.86 -9.42 -7.60
N GLY A 60 -8.01 -9.28 -8.92
CA GLY A 60 -8.67 -8.12 -9.52
C GLY A 60 -10.12 -7.95 -9.06
N GLN A 61 -10.90 -9.04 -9.05
CA GLN A 61 -12.29 -9.05 -8.58
C GLN A 61 -12.42 -8.76 -7.08
N TRP A 62 -11.50 -9.27 -6.27
CA TRP A 62 -11.44 -8.94 -4.85
C TRP A 62 -11.07 -7.47 -4.63
N TYR A 63 -10.07 -6.99 -5.37
CA TYR A 63 -9.52 -5.65 -5.18
C TYR A 63 -10.58 -4.57 -5.41
N ILE A 64 -11.30 -4.63 -6.52
CA ILE A 64 -12.36 -3.67 -6.85
C ILE A 64 -13.51 -3.64 -5.82
N LYS A 65 -13.72 -4.73 -5.07
CA LYS A 65 -14.75 -4.81 -4.05
C LYS A 65 -14.34 -4.13 -2.74
N HIS A 66 -13.05 -4.04 -2.47
CA HIS A 66 -12.52 -3.71 -1.14
C HIS A 66 -11.55 -2.52 -1.11
N HIS A 67 -11.24 -1.94 -2.27
CA HIS A 67 -10.35 -0.80 -2.42
C HIS A 67 -10.96 0.25 -3.35
N THR A 68 -10.69 1.53 -3.10
CA THR A 68 -11.11 2.66 -3.93
C THR A 68 -9.96 3.32 -4.68
N ILE A 69 -8.75 2.76 -4.60
CA ILE A 69 -7.49 3.39 -5.06
C ILE A 69 -6.72 2.48 -6.01
N CYS A 70 -5.83 3.02 -6.85
CA CYS A 70 -4.96 2.22 -7.73
C CYS A 70 -4.11 1.22 -6.92
N PRO A 71 -4.02 -0.05 -7.35
CA PRO A 71 -3.20 -1.04 -6.68
C PRO A 71 -1.71 -0.73 -6.78
N SER A 72 -0.98 -1.18 -5.77
CA SER A 72 0.48 -1.27 -5.79
C SER A 72 0.92 -2.72 -5.96
N ILE A 73 2.09 -2.95 -6.58
CA ILE A 73 2.67 -4.31 -6.70
C ILE A 73 2.78 -5.00 -5.33
N PRO A 74 3.31 -4.35 -4.27
CA PRO A 74 3.35 -4.96 -2.94
C PRO A 74 1.97 -5.35 -2.40
N GLY A 75 0.94 -4.53 -2.66
CA GLY A 75 -0.44 -4.83 -2.27
C GLY A 75 -0.99 -6.06 -2.99
N ILE A 76 -0.83 -6.13 -4.31
CA ILE A 76 -1.22 -7.30 -5.12
C ILE A 76 -0.49 -8.56 -4.65
N PHE A 77 0.80 -8.46 -4.32
CA PHE A 77 1.57 -9.61 -3.85
C PHE A 77 1.23 -10.04 -2.43
N THR A 78 0.79 -9.10 -1.59
CA THR A 78 0.21 -9.44 -0.29
C THR A 78 -1.08 -10.24 -0.46
N ALA A 79 -1.96 -9.81 -1.36
CA ALA A 79 -3.18 -10.56 -1.70
C ALA A 79 -2.87 -11.92 -2.33
N LEU A 80 -1.89 -12.00 -3.23
CA LEU A 80 -1.45 -13.26 -3.85
C LEU A 80 -0.95 -14.27 -2.81
N ARG A 81 -0.09 -13.82 -1.88
CA ARG A 81 0.40 -14.67 -0.80
C ARG A 81 -0.74 -15.19 0.06
N PHE A 82 -1.64 -14.29 0.47
CA PHE A 82 -2.83 -14.67 1.24
C PHE A 82 -3.68 -15.70 0.49
N LEU A 83 -3.97 -15.46 -0.79
CA LEU A 83 -4.72 -16.39 -1.65
C LEU A 83 -4.04 -17.75 -1.75
N ARG A 84 -2.71 -17.80 -1.89
CA ARG A 84 -1.95 -19.06 -1.98
C ARG A 84 -1.95 -19.83 -0.67
N GLU A 85 -1.82 -19.14 0.45
CA GLU A 85 -1.80 -19.72 1.80
C GLU A 85 -3.17 -20.22 2.22
N HIS A 86 -4.21 -19.40 2.05
CA HIS A 86 -5.56 -19.67 2.56
C HIS A 86 -6.52 -20.22 1.51
N LYS A 87 -6.10 -20.33 0.24
CA LYS A 87 -6.89 -20.75 -0.93
C LYS A 87 -8.10 -19.85 -1.24
N THR A 88 -8.29 -18.77 -0.47
CA THR A 88 -9.37 -17.79 -0.60
C THR A 88 -8.83 -16.41 -0.27
N LEU A 89 -9.50 -15.36 -0.76
CA LEU A 89 -9.28 -13.98 -0.32
C LEU A 89 -10.36 -13.60 0.70
N PRO A 90 -10.04 -12.77 1.70
CA PRO A 90 -10.99 -12.43 2.74
C PRO A 90 -12.04 -11.46 2.20
N ASN A 91 -13.21 -11.39 2.85
CA ASN A 91 -14.29 -10.45 2.47
C ASN A 91 -14.03 -9.04 3.05
N GLN A 92 -12.79 -8.57 2.97
CA GLN A 92 -12.32 -7.28 3.45
C GLN A 92 -10.99 -6.93 2.78
N ARG A 93 -10.59 -5.67 2.93
CA ARG A 93 -9.26 -5.17 2.56
C ARG A 93 -8.18 -5.87 3.39
N LEU A 94 -7.00 -6.06 2.81
CA LEU A 94 -5.82 -6.51 3.54
C LEU A 94 -4.99 -5.28 3.90
N ALA A 95 -4.84 -5.00 5.19
CA ALA A 95 -3.98 -3.91 5.62
C ALA A 95 -2.50 -4.22 5.38
N GLY A 96 -1.76 -3.19 4.97
CA GLY A 96 -0.31 -3.27 4.86
C GLY A 96 0.37 -3.29 6.23
N PRO A 97 1.62 -3.77 6.34
CA PRO A 97 2.36 -3.77 7.61
C PRO A 97 2.47 -2.40 8.27
N THR A 98 2.66 -1.34 7.46
CA THR A 98 2.73 0.04 7.96
C THR A 98 1.41 0.51 8.54
N GLU A 99 0.28 0.14 7.92
CA GLU A 99 -1.05 0.54 8.40
C GLU A 99 -1.39 -0.18 9.72
N VAL A 100 -1.06 -1.47 9.82
CA VAL A 100 -1.21 -2.25 11.06
C VAL A 100 -0.38 -1.62 12.19
N LEU A 101 0.90 -1.32 11.94
CA LEU A 101 1.76 -0.67 12.93
C LEU A 101 1.25 0.72 13.32
N ALA A 102 0.74 1.49 12.37
CA ALA A 102 0.13 2.80 12.67
C ALA A 102 -1.07 2.65 13.62
N GLY A 103 -1.94 1.67 13.38
CA GLY A 103 -3.04 1.34 14.27
C GLY A 103 -2.59 0.95 15.68
N GLU A 104 -1.56 0.10 15.79
CA GLU A 104 -0.96 -0.29 17.08
C GLU A 104 -0.38 0.90 17.85
N LEU A 105 0.26 1.85 17.16
CA LEU A 105 0.80 3.07 17.78
C LEU A 105 -0.31 3.99 18.30
N LEU A 106 -1.39 4.17 17.54
CA LEU A 106 -2.55 4.95 17.98
C LEU A 106 -3.19 4.33 19.23
N GLN A 107 -3.38 3.00 19.22
CA GLN A 107 -3.87 2.28 20.38
C GLN A 107 -2.94 2.43 21.60
N PHE A 108 -1.63 2.35 21.39
CA PHE A 108 -0.66 2.53 22.46
C PHE A 108 -0.75 3.91 23.11
N LEU A 109 -0.86 4.98 22.31
CA LEU A 109 -0.98 6.35 22.81
C LEU A 109 -2.23 6.52 23.68
N ARG A 110 -3.39 6.03 23.21
CA ARG A 110 -4.63 6.12 24.00
C ARG A 110 -4.56 5.33 25.29
N LYS A 111 -4.01 4.11 25.26
CA LYS A 111 -3.79 3.29 26.48
C LYS A 111 -2.89 3.98 27.51
N ARG A 112 -2.05 4.92 27.08
CA ARG A 112 -1.18 5.73 27.93
C ARG A 112 -1.83 7.04 28.39
N GLY A 113 -3.08 7.29 28.02
CA GLY A 113 -3.77 8.54 28.33
C GLY A 113 -3.16 9.75 27.62
N VAL A 114 -2.46 9.53 26.50
CA VAL A 114 -1.94 10.62 25.67
C VAL A 114 -3.08 11.13 24.82
N ASP A 115 -3.31 12.45 24.86
CA ASP A 115 -4.23 13.13 23.95
C ASP A 115 -3.86 12.77 22.51
N LEU A 116 -4.83 12.28 21.72
CA LEU A 116 -4.53 11.77 20.39
C LEU A 116 -4.00 12.86 19.47
N HIS A 117 -4.51 14.09 19.58
CA HIS A 117 -4.08 15.19 18.74
C HIS A 117 -2.65 15.66 19.06
N GLU A 118 -2.28 15.73 20.34
CA GLU A 118 -0.88 15.94 20.75
C GLU A 118 0.02 14.76 20.36
N GLY A 119 -0.46 13.54 20.55
CA GLY A 119 0.23 12.30 20.24
C GLY A 119 0.59 12.17 18.76
N VAL A 120 -0.34 12.44 17.85
CA VAL A 120 -0.08 12.38 16.39
C VAL A 120 0.92 13.45 15.94
N ARG A 121 0.88 14.65 16.54
CA ARG A 121 1.88 15.70 16.28
C ARG A 121 3.27 15.26 16.75
N ALA A 122 3.35 14.67 17.94
CA ALA A 122 4.60 14.12 18.46
C ALA A 122 5.13 12.98 17.58
N LEU A 123 4.27 12.07 17.11
CA LEU A 123 4.63 11.01 16.17
C LEU A 123 5.17 11.56 14.84
N ALA A 124 4.52 12.57 14.26
CA ALA A 124 4.99 13.22 13.04
C ALA A 124 6.38 13.85 13.24
N GLN A 125 6.60 14.53 14.36
CA GLN A 125 7.91 15.09 14.70
C GLN A 125 8.96 14.01 14.94
N ALA A 126 8.61 12.92 15.62
CA ALA A 126 9.50 11.79 15.86
C ALA A 126 9.92 11.10 14.56
N SER A 127 8.98 10.91 13.62
CA SER A 127 9.25 10.38 12.28
C SER A 127 10.25 11.26 11.52
N ALA A 128 10.03 12.59 11.52
CA ALA A 128 10.94 13.52 10.87
C ALA A 128 12.36 13.49 11.48
N LEU A 129 12.47 13.44 12.82
CA LEU A 129 13.76 13.35 13.50
C LEU A 129 14.49 12.04 13.17
N ALA A 130 13.79 10.92 13.20
CA ALA A 130 14.37 9.60 12.90
C ALA A 130 14.87 9.53 11.45
N GLN A 131 14.08 10.02 10.48
CA GLN A 131 14.49 10.08 9.08
C GLN A 131 15.74 10.96 8.89
N VAL A 132 15.73 12.18 9.42
CA VAL A 132 16.88 13.09 9.31
C VAL A 132 18.13 12.50 9.96
N ALA A 133 17.99 11.85 11.12
CA ALA A 133 19.11 11.18 11.79
C ALA A 133 19.67 10.04 10.92
N SER A 134 18.80 9.18 10.37
CA SER A 134 19.17 8.07 9.49
C SER A 134 20.02 8.55 8.30
N TYR A 135 19.53 9.55 7.56
CA TYR A 135 20.27 10.12 6.43
C TYR A 135 21.60 10.74 6.85
N ARG A 136 21.65 11.49 7.95
CA ARG A 136 22.92 12.05 8.46
C ARG A 136 23.95 10.99 8.79
N THR A 137 23.52 9.82 9.27
CA THR A 137 24.44 8.73 9.64
C THR A 137 24.84 7.84 8.47
N GLY A 138 23.89 7.52 7.57
CA GLY A 138 24.12 6.56 6.47
C GLY A 138 24.53 7.21 5.16
N SER A 139 24.09 8.45 4.92
CA SER A 139 24.27 9.19 3.66
C SER A 139 24.42 10.69 3.96
N PRO A 140 25.50 11.11 4.64
CA PRO A 140 25.64 12.48 5.17
C PRO A 140 25.58 13.57 4.10
N ASP A 141 25.92 13.24 2.85
CA ASP A 141 25.91 14.15 1.70
C ASP A 141 24.52 14.29 1.05
N THR A 142 23.51 13.55 1.51
CA THR A 142 22.13 13.69 1.01
C THR A 142 21.59 15.08 1.30
N ASP A 143 21.10 15.75 0.26
CA ASP A 143 20.48 17.06 0.39
C ASP A 143 19.26 16.99 1.33
N ARG A 144 19.15 17.96 2.23
CA ARG A 144 18.01 18.13 3.12
C ARG A 144 16.71 18.34 2.35
N SER A 145 16.75 18.88 1.13
CA SER A 145 15.58 18.98 0.24
C SER A 145 15.00 17.60 -0.10
N TYR A 146 15.86 16.62 -0.34
CA TYR A 146 15.46 15.25 -0.63
C TYR A 146 14.77 14.61 0.59
N VAL A 147 15.35 14.74 1.79
CA VAL A 147 14.73 14.22 3.03
C VAL A 147 13.36 14.83 3.30
N LYS A 148 13.18 16.13 2.99
CA LYS A 148 11.86 16.77 3.09
C LYS A 148 10.85 16.16 2.11
N SER A 149 11.27 15.96 0.86
CA SER A 149 10.42 15.33 -0.17
C SER A 149 9.99 13.91 0.20
N GLU A 150 10.86 13.14 0.85
CA GLU A 150 10.51 11.80 1.37
C GLU A 150 9.44 11.87 2.46
N LEU A 151 9.57 12.79 3.42
CA LEU A 151 8.58 13.00 4.48
C LEU A 151 7.22 13.44 3.92
N GLU A 152 7.23 14.36 2.94
CA GLU A 152 6.02 14.75 2.22
C GLU A 152 5.42 13.57 1.43
N GLY A 153 6.27 12.70 0.86
CA GLY A 153 5.85 11.47 0.20
C GLY A 153 5.09 10.53 1.13
N ILE A 154 5.55 10.38 2.38
CA ILE A 154 4.86 9.59 3.40
C ILE A 154 3.49 10.19 3.71
N ALA A 155 3.40 11.51 3.87
CA ALA A 155 2.12 12.18 4.13
C ALA A 155 1.14 12.01 2.96
N ARG A 156 1.60 12.16 1.71
CA ARG A 156 0.79 11.90 0.52
C ARG A 156 0.32 10.45 0.43
N LEU A 157 1.17 9.50 0.80
CA LEU A 157 0.81 8.09 0.80
C LEU A 157 -0.24 7.77 1.87
N ALA A 158 -0.12 8.38 3.05
CA ALA A 158 -1.12 8.23 4.11
C ALA A 158 -2.49 8.78 3.67
N ASP A 159 -2.51 9.95 3.05
CA ASP A 159 -3.72 10.55 2.46
C ASP A 159 -4.33 9.65 1.38
N TYR A 160 -3.49 9.09 0.51
CA TYR A 160 -3.92 8.18 -0.55
C TYR A 160 -4.67 6.94 -0.02
N PHE A 161 -4.27 6.37 1.13
CA PHE A 161 -4.97 5.23 1.74
C PHE A 161 -6.10 5.62 2.71
N ALA A 162 -6.28 6.91 3.00
CA ALA A 162 -7.12 7.37 4.10
C ALA A 162 -8.58 6.94 3.93
N ASP A 163 -9.16 7.10 2.74
CA ASP A 163 -10.56 6.76 2.49
C ASP A 163 -10.82 5.25 2.63
N ASP A 164 -9.93 4.41 2.09
CA ASP A 164 -9.99 2.95 2.24
C ASP A 164 -10.01 2.55 3.73
N ILE A 165 -9.09 3.12 4.52
CA ILE A 165 -8.94 2.84 5.95
C ILE A 165 -10.15 3.38 6.74
N LEU A 166 -10.58 4.62 6.50
CA LEU A 166 -11.69 5.21 7.24
C LEU A 166 -13.02 4.53 6.93
N ASN A 167 -13.22 4.09 5.68
CA ASN A 167 -14.39 3.29 5.31
C ASN A 167 -14.38 1.91 5.97
N GLU A 168 -13.22 1.24 5.99
CA GLU A 168 -13.01 -0.03 6.71
C GLU A 168 -13.40 0.12 8.19
N VAL A 169 -12.89 1.17 8.83
CA VAL A 169 -13.16 1.48 10.24
C VAL A 169 -14.65 1.74 10.48
N ARG A 170 -15.27 2.65 9.72
CA ARG A 170 -16.71 3.00 9.87
C ARG A 170 -17.67 1.84 9.63
N GLN A 171 -17.27 0.86 8.83
CA GLN A 171 -18.09 -0.31 8.53
C GLN A 171 -17.88 -1.44 9.54
N GLY A 172 -16.94 -1.30 10.48
CA GLY A 172 -16.61 -2.33 11.47
C GLY A 172 -16.06 -3.61 10.83
N VAL A 173 -15.46 -3.51 9.64
CA VAL A 173 -14.87 -4.65 8.90
C VAL A 173 -13.38 -4.45 8.76
N GLY A 174 -12.60 -5.51 8.50
CA GLY A 174 -11.17 -5.36 8.26
C GLY A 174 -10.27 -5.42 9.50
N SER A 175 -8.96 -5.46 9.24
CA SER A 175 -7.92 -5.52 10.28
C SER A 175 -7.82 -4.25 11.12
N LEU A 176 -8.29 -3.11 10.59
CA LEU A 176 -8.22 -1.81 11.24
C LEU A 176 -9.57 -1.38 11.84
N ALA A 177 -10.63 -2.19 11.76
CA ALA A 177 -11.94 -1.90 12.36
C ALA A 177 -11.84 -1.46 13.83
N HIS A 178 -10.94 -2.09 14.58
CA HIS A 178 -10.68 -1.76 15.99
C HIS A 178 -10.19 -0.33 16.24
N LEU A 179 -9.89 0.43 15.18
CA LEU A 179 -9.54 1.84 15.28
C LEU A 179 -10.76 2.76 15.42
N GLU A 180 -11.98 2.25 15.27
CA GLU A 180 -13.22 3.02 15.35
C GLU A 180 -13.29 3.80 16.65
N ASP A 181 -13.08 3.10 17.78
CA ASP A 181 -13.05 3.68 19.11
C ASP A 181 -12.06 4.86 19.22
N TYR A 182 -10.99 4.89 18.42
CA TYR A 182 -9.91 5.89 18.50
C TYR A 182 -10.06 7.04 17.50
N LEU A 183 -10.59 6.77 16.31
CA LEU A 183 -10.65 7.74 15.21
C LEU A 183 -11.97 8.50 15.20
N PHE A 184 -13.02 7.89 15.72
CA PHE A 184 -14.34 8.46 15.83
C PHE A 184 -14.71 8.39 17.31
N ASP A 185 -14.26 9.38 18.09
CA ASP A 185 -14.73 9.52 19.46
C ASP A 185 -16.26 9.69 19.43
N ASP A 186 -16.97 8.81 20.14
CA ASP A 186 -18.35 9.04 20.57
C ASP A 186 -18.30 10.07 21.72
N ASP A 187 -18.52 11.34 21.41
CA ASP A 187 -19.03 12.31 22.40
C ASP A 187 -20.55 12.11 22.61
#